data_AF-A0A3N4CWK8-F1
#
_entry.id   AF-A0A3N4CWK8-F1
#
_cell.length_a   1.000
_cell.length_b   1.000
_cell.length_c   1.000
_cell.angle_alpha   90.00
_cell.angle_beta   90.00
_cell.angle_gamma   90.00
#
_symmetry.space_group_name_H-M   'P 1'
#
loop_
_entity.id
_entity.type
_entity.pdbx_description
1 polymer ?
#
loop_
_entity_poly.entity_id
_entity_poly.type
_entity_poly.pdbx_seq_one_letter_code
_entity_poly.pdbx_strand_id
1 'polypeptide(L)'
;MDDMTDPSLFTTVTDVQRDRAVEYLQRVYASGVLSDELFEQRLGMALAAQTRADLNASLQGLARVADVFPSAPAVQHPVHEGMQNLAAGFLHLATLPTMFLAPAIARALASPRSRIATEASRAMCFQFSALIYGVIAVILVFSNWAPPVLLFLGFIAWGLMTLWLAIRSVTGEKSTAVIERLMLMRPPEDRR
;
A
#
# COMPACT_ATOMS: atom_id res chain seq x y z
N MET A 1 40.95 35.51 -5.68
CA MET A 1 39.77 34.86 -6.26
C MET A 1 40.10 33.38 -6.17
N ASP A 2 39.97 32.83 -4.95
CA ASP A 2 40.41 31.46 -4.67
C ASP A 2 39.35 30.51 -5.22
N ASP A 3 39.75 29.73 -6.22
CA ASP A 3 39.00 28.61 -6.76
C ASP A 3 39.00 27.50 -5.70
N MET A 4 38.03 27.57 -4.79
CA MET A 4 37.85 26.61 -3.70
C MET A 4 37.19 25.34 -4.26
N THR A 5 37.96 24.57 -5.02
CA THR A 5 37.57 23.23 -5.46
C THR A 5 37.48 22.33 -4.21
N ASP A 6 36.29 21.92 -3.83
CA ASP A 6 36.09 21.06 -2.66
C ASP A 6 36.86 19.73 -2.85
N PRO A 7 37.87 19.42 -2.01
CA PRO A 7 38.66 18.19 -2.13
C PRO A 7 37.81 16.92 -2.04
N SER A 8 36.58 17.01 -1.51
CA SER A 8 35.64 15.90 -1.45
C SER A 8 35.22 15.39 -2.83
N LEU A 9 35.28 16.22 -3.88
CA LEU A 9 34.88 15.86 -5.25
C LEU A 9 35.75 14.77 -5.88
N PHE A 10 37.02 14.66 -5.47
CA PHE A 10 37.97 13.66 -5.95
C PHE A 10 37.93 12.34 -5.18
N THR A 11 37.04 12.23 -4.19
CA THR A 11 36.89 10.99 -3.41
C THR A 11 36.29 9.89 -4.28
N THR A 12 36.88 8.70 -4.22
CA THR A 12 36.36 7.50 -4.89
C THR A 12 34.96 7.16 -4.39
N VAL A 13 34.07 6.85 -5.33
CA VAL A 13 32.68 6.47 -5.04
C VAL A 13 32.61 5.01 -4.64
N THR A 14 31.89 4.72 -3.57
CA THR A 14 31.62 3.35 -3.13
C THR A 14 30.44 2.76 -3.90
N ASP A 15 30.37 1.42 -3.97
CA ASP A 15 29.23 0.74 -4.62
C ASP A 15 27.89 1.15 -4.00
N VAL A 16 27.84 1.32 -2.67
CA VAL A 16 26.66 1.83 -1.96
C VAL A 16 26.26 3.23 -2.42
N GLN A 17 27.21 4.11 -2.70
CA GLN A 17 26.92 5.45 -3.22
C GLN A 17 26.41 5.40 -4.67
N ARG A 18 26.96 4.49 -5.48
CA ARG A 18 26.53 4.25 -6.86
C ARG A 18 25.10 3.71 -6.90
N ASP A 19 24.79 2.70 -6.10
CA ASP A 19 23.47 2.09 -6.01
C ASP A 19 22.40 3.11 -5.59
N ARG A 20 22.72 4.00 -4.64
CA ARG A 20 21.82 5.08 -4.23
C ARG A 20 21.53 6.07 -5.36
N ALA A 21 22.53 6.39 -6.18
CA ALA A 21 22.34 7.27 -7.33
C ALA A 21 21.49 6.61 -8.42
N VAL A 22 21.71 5.31 -8.68
CA VAL A 22 20.89 4.51 -9.60
C VAL A 22 19.43 4.48 -9.15
N GLU A 23 19.18 4.19 -7.87
CA GLU A 23 17.84 4.17 -7.29
C GLU A 23 17.16 5.56 -7.41
N TYR A 24 17.92 6.63 -7.18
CA TYR A 24 17.40 7.99 -7.32
C TYR A 24 17.04 8.32 -8.78
N LEU A 25 17.86 7.95 -9.76
CA LEU A 25 17.57 8.16 -11.18
C LEU A 25 16.32 7.39 -11.62
N GLN A 26 16.17 6.14 -11.18
CA GLN A 26 14.96 5.34 -11.45
C GLN A 26 13.70 6.00 -10.86
N ARG A 27 13.81 6.61 -9.68
CA ARG A 27 12.71 7.33 -9.04
C ARG A 27 12.26 8.56 -9.84
N VAL A 28 13.21 9.36 -10.33
CA VAL A 28 12.93 10.57 -11.12
C VAL A 28 12.36 10.20 -12.50
N TYR A 29 12.82 9.09 -13.08
CA TYR A 29 12.27 8.53 -14.30
C TYR A 29 10.81 8.08 -14.11
N ALA A 30 10.54 7.30 -13.06
CA ALA A 30 9.19 6.82 -12.76
C ALA A 30 8.18 7.95 -12.47
N SER A 31 8.64 9.11 -12.00
CA SER A 31 7.77 10.29 -11.80
C SER A 31 7.52 11.09 -13.08
N GLY A 32 8.06 10.68 -14.23
CA GLY A 32 7.91 11.34 -15.52
C GLY A 32 8.70 12.65 -15.65
N VAL A 33 9.61 12.94 -14.71
CA VAL A 33 10.45 14.15 -14.73
C VAL A 33 11.64 13.98 -15.68
N LEU A 34 12.07 12.74 -15.93
CA LEU A 34 13.17 12.39 -16.82
C LEU A 34 12.64 11.59 -18.01
N SER A 35 13.05 11.93 -19.24
CA SER A 35 12.71 11.12 -20.42
C SER A 35 13.57 9.86 -20.49
N ASP A 36 13.11 8.85 -21.24
CA ASP A 36 13.79 7.57 -21.44
C ASP A 36 15.24 7.76 -21.91
N GLU A 37 15.49 8.64 -22.89
CA GLU A 37 16.83 8.87 -23.45
C GLU A 37 17.78 9.48 -22.41
N LEU A 38 17.28 10.43 -21.62
CA LEU A 38 18.05 11.08 -20.57
C LEU A 38 18.27 10.15 -19.37
N PHE A 39 17.32 9.27 -19.09
CA PHE A 39 17.44 8.25 -18.06
C PHE A 39 18.55 7.27 -18.39
N GLU A 40 18.53 6.65 -19.58
CA GLU A 40 19.56 5.70 -20.00
C GLU A 40 20.96 6.35 -20.03
N GLN A 41 21.05 7.58 -20.53
CA GLN A 41 22.31 8.33 -20.53
C GLN A 41 22.85 8.55 -19.10
N ARG A 42 21.99 9.00 -18.18
CA ARG A 42 22.39 9.30 -16.79
C ARG A 42 22.66 8.04 -15.98
N LEU A 43 21.92 6.97 -16.23
CA LEU A 43 22.15 5.67 -15.62
C LEU A 43 23.52 5.12 -16.03
N GLY A 44 23.88 5.21 -17.31
CA GLY A 44 25.21 4.85 -17.79
C GLY A 44 26.33 5.66 -17.11
N MET A 45 26.14 6.97 -16.95
CA MET A 45 27.10 7.84 -16.25
C MET A 45 27.24 7.47 -14.76
N ALA A 46 26.14 7.20 -14.07
CA ALA A 46 26.17 6.79 -12.66
C ALA A 46 26.88 5.43 -12.50
N LEU A 47 26.62 4.47 -13.39
CA LEU A 47 27.23 3.14 -13.36
C LEU A 47 28.75 3.20 -13.61
N ALA A 48 29.20 4.10 -14.50
CA ALA A 48 30.61 4.29 -14.82
C ALA A 48 31.36 5.21 -13.83
N ALA A 49 30.66 5.85 -12.89
CA ALA A 49 31.25 6.84 -11.99
C ALA A 49 32.31 6.23 -11.06
N GLN A 50 33.50 6.86 -11.06
CA GLN A 50 34.60 6.48 -10.17
C GLN A 50 34.80 7.51 -9.06
N THR A 51 34.49 8.78 -9.32
CA THR A 51 34.65 9.87 -8.37
C THR A 51 33.32 10.53 -8.01
N ARG A 52 33.28 11.25 -6.89
CA ARG A 52 32.09 11.99 -6.47
C ARG A 52 31.69 13.06 -7.48
N ALA A 53 32.66 13.65 -8.19
CA ALA A 53 32.39 14.56 -9.30
C ALA A 53 31.59 13.87 -10.42
N ASP A 54 32.00 12.66 -10.84
CA ASP A 54 31.29 11.88 -11.87
C ASP A 54 29.87 11.53 -11.44
N LEU A 55 29.71 11.12 -10.18
CA LEU A 55 28.40 10.79 -9.63
C LEU A 55 27.50 12.02 -9.56
N ASN A 56 28.03 13.17 -9.14
CA ASN A 56 27.29 14.43 -9.11
C ASN A 56 26.91 14.90 -10.52
N ALA A 57 27.76 14.68 -11.52
CA ALA A 57 27.46 14.99 -12.92
C ALA A 57 26.24 14.18 -13.42
N SER A 58 26.14 12.90 -13.05
CA SER A 58 24.97 12.07 -13.41
C SER A 58 23.65 12.62 -12.83
N LEU A 59 23.72 13.29 -11.67
CA LEU A 59 22.58 13.82 -10.93
C LEU A 59 22.35 15.33 -11.17
N GLN A 60 23.14 15.96 -12.03
CA GLN A 60 23.12 17.40 -12.24
C GLN A 60 21.74 17.88 -12.73
N GLY A 61 21.20 18.89 -12.06
CA GLY A 61 19.87 19.44 -12.36
C GLY A 61 18.69 18.61 -11.83
N LEU A 62 18.94 17.43 -11.25
CA LEU A 62 17.91 16.60 -10.59
C LEU A 62 17.99 16.75 -9.07
N ALA A 63 19.20 16.77 -8.52
CA ALA A 63 19.42 16.98 -7.10
C ALA A 63 19.11 18.42 -6.70
N ARG A 64 17.87 18.71 -6.28
CA ARG A 64 17.62 19.82 -5.36
C ARG A 64 18.33 19.49 -4.05
N VAL A 65 19.21 20.39 -3.61
CA VAL A 65 19.79 20.37 -2.26
C VAL A 65 18.68 20.07 -1.27
N ALA A 66 18.91 19.08 -0.41
CA ALA A 66 17.93 18.58 0.54
C ALA A 66 17.53 19.69 1.52
N ASP A 67 16.52 20.47 1.17
CA ASP A 67 15.70 21.12 2.16
C ASP A 67 15.02 20.04 2.98
N VAL A 68 14.97 20.27 4.27
CA VAL A 68 14.41 19.41 5.32
C VAL A 68 12.95 19.12 4.99
N PHE A 69 12.69 18.06 4.22
CA PHE A 69 11.35 17.54 3.97
C PHE A 69 11.09 16.31 4.85
N PRO A 70 9.86 16.14 5.34
CA PRO A 70 9.50 15.07 6.26
C PRO A 70 9.79 13.73 5.59
N SER A 71 10.30 12.78 6.37
CA SER A 71 10.67 11.41 6.00
C SER A 71 9.96 10.95 4.73
N ALA A 72 10.68 10.96 3.60
CA ALA A 72 10.16 10.48 2.34
C ALA A 72 9.60 9.06 2.56
N PRO A 73 8.39 8.74 2.05
CA PRO A 73 7.85 7.40 2.20
C PRO A 73 8.88 6.41 1.64
N ALA A 74 9.26 5.43 2.46
CA ALA A 74 10.14 4.36 2.03
C ALA A 74 9.56 3.75 0.76
N VAL A 75 10.33 3.77 -0.33
CA VAL A 75 9.94 3.19 -1.61
C VAL A 75 9.68 1.70 -1.36
N GLN A 76 8.41 1.30 -1.40
CA GLN A 76 8.04 -0.10 -1.27
C GLN A 76 8.22 -0.75 -2.64
N HIS A 77 9.06 -1.79 -2.72
CA HIS A 77 9.24 -2.52 -3.98
C HIS A 77 7.90 -3.10 -4.48
N PRO A 78 7.66 -3.17 -5.80
CA PRO A 78 6.41 -3.72 -6.35
C PRO A 78 6.13 -5.16 -5.90
N VAL A 79 7.16 -5.95 -5.60
CA VAL A 79 7.01 -7.29 -4.99
C VAL A 79 6.49 -7.23 -3.56
N HIS A 80 6.92 -6.23 -2.79
CA HIS A 80 6.45 -5.97 -1.43
C HIS A 80 4.98 -5.51 -1.44
N GLU A 81 4.60 -4.69 -2.42
CA GLU A 81 3.19 -4.32 -2.66
C GLU A 81 2.35 -5.55 -3.03
N GLY A 82 2.83 -6.42 -3.93
CA GLY A 82 2.14 -7.66 -4.29
C GLY A 82 1.90 -8.59 -3.10
N MET A 83 2.90 -8.81 -2.24
CA MET A 83 2.76 -9.63 -1.03
C MET A 83 1.79 -9.01 -0.03
N GLN A 84 1.84 -7.69 0.16
CA GLN A 84 0.86 -6.99 1.00
C GLN A 84 -0.55 -7.05 0.43
N ASN A 85 -0.70 -7.03 -0.91
CA ASN A 85 -1.98 -7.19 -1.58
C ASN A 85 -2.58 -8.58 -1.37
N LEU A 86 -1.77 -9.62 -1.51
CA LEU A 86 -2.18 -10.99 -1.22
C LEU A 86 -2.53 -11.19 0.26
N ALA A 87 -1.71 -10.69 1.18
CA ALA A 87 -1.99 -10.78 2.61
C ALA A 87 -3.30 -10.06 2.97
N ALA A 88 -3.53 -8.89 2.39
CA ALA A 88 -4.73 -8.11 2.61
C ALA A 88 -6.00 -8.79 2.04
N GLY A 89 -5.91 -9.42 0.86
CA GLY A 89 -6.97 -10.29 0.33
C GLY A 89 -7.23 -11.50 1.22
N PHE A 90 -6.17 -12.15 1.72
CA PHE A 90 -6.28 -13.27 2.64
C PHE A 90 -7.02 -12.89 3.93
N LEU A 91 -6.82 -11.68 4.46
CA LEU A 91 -7.54 -11.23 5.65
C LEU A 91 -9.06 -11.20 5.48
N HIS A 92 -9.56 -10.88 4.28
CA HIS A 92 -11.00 -10.99 3.99
C HIS A 92 -11.43 -12.44 3.91
N LEU A 93 -10.69 -13.32 3.24
CA LEU A 93 -11.07 -14.73 3.13
C LEU A 93 -10.97 -15.49 4.46
N ALA A 94 -10.01 -15.13 5.31
CA ALA A 94 -9.83 -15.68 6.64
C ALA A 94 -11.05 -15.44 7.54
N THR A 95 -11.92 -14.50 7.18
CA THR A 95 -13.19 -14.28 7.88
C THR A 95 -14.21 -15.39 7.69
N LEU A 96 -14.11 -16.20 6.63
CA LEU A 96 -15.07 -17.29 6.41
C LEU A 96 -15.05 -18.32 7.56
N PRO A 97 -13.88 -18.84 8.00
CA PRO A 97 -13.82 -19.72 9.15
C PRO A 97 -13.71 -18.99 10.50
N THR A 98 -13.22 -17.75 10.54
CA THR A 98 -12.88 -17.07 11.81
C THR A 98 -13.74 -15.85 12.15
N MET A 99 -14.68 -15.48 11.27
CA MET A 99 -15.43 -14.21 11.35
C MET A 99 -14.49 -13.00 11.48
N PHE A 100 -14.52 -12.29 12.60
CA PHE A 100 -13.70 -11.10 12.83
C PHE A 100 -12.38 -11.42 13.57
N LEU A 101 -12.14 -12.66 13.99
CA LEU A 101 -11.01 -13.00 14.85
C LEU A 101 -9.65 -12.88 14.14
N ALA A 102 -9.48 -13.49 12.96
CA ALA A 102 -8.22 -13.38 12.23
C ALA A 102 -7.89 -11.93 11.81
N PRO A 103 -8.84 -11.12 11.29
CA PRO A 103 -8.60 -9.69 11.07
C PRO A 103 -8.25 -8.93 12.34
N ALA A 104 -8.88 -9.21 13.47
CA ALA A 104 -8.58 -8.52 14.73
C ALA A 104 -7.14 -8.81 15.20
N ILE A 105 -6.70 -10.07 15.13
CA ILE A 105 -5.32 -10.45 15.45
C ILE A 105 -4.34 -9.79 14.49
N ALA A 106 -4.61 -9.84 13.18
CA ALA A 106 -3.77 -9.19 12.18
C ALA A 106 -3.67 -7.67 12.40
N ARG A 107 -4.78 -7.01 12.78
CA ARG A 107 -4.79 -5.58 13.10
C ARG A 107 -3.94 -5.24 14.31
N ALA A 108 -3.94 -6.11 15.33
CA ALA A 108 -3.17 -5.93 16.55
C ALA A 108 -1.66 -6.13 16.31
N LEU A 109 -1.29 -7.05 15.41
CA LEU A 109 0.10 -7.34 15.08
C LEU A 109 0.70 -6.39 14.02
N ALA A 110 -0.14 -5.79 13.18
CA ALA A 110 0.33 -4.94 12.08
C ALA A 110 0.83 -3.57 12.55
N SER A 111 1.88 -3.07 11.88
CA SER A 111 2.41 -1.73 12.15
C SER A 111 1.34 -0.64 11.95
N PRO A 112 1.31 0.41 12.80
CA PRO A 112 0.35 1.50 12.65
C PRO A 112 0.41 2.12 11.25
N ARG A 113 -0.76 2.36 10.64
CA ARG A 113 -0.92 2.92 9.29
C ARG A 113 -0.40 2.06 8.14
N SER A 114 -0.02 0.80 8.40
CA SER A 114 0.32 -0.14 7.32
C SER A 114 -0.93 -0.56 6.54
N ARG A 115 -0.74 -0.96 5.27
CA ARG A 115 -1.82 -1.48 4.43
C ARG A 115 -2.53 -2.67 5.08
N ILE A 116 -1.77 -3.57 5.71
CA ILE A 116 -2.29 -4.72 6.45
C ILE A 116 -3.17 -4.26 7.61
N ALA A 117 -2.73 -3.26 8.40
CA ALA A 117 -3.54 -2.71 9.47
C ALA A 117 -4.85 -2.10 8.95
N THR A 118 -4.79 -1.28 7.90
CA THR A 118 -6.00 -0.68 7.31
C THR A 118 -6.96 -1.74 6.79
N GLU A 119 -6.45 -2.75 6.08
CA GLU A 119 -7.31 -3.78 5.49
C GLU A 119 -7.89 -4.74 6.54
N ALA A 120 -7.11 -5.10 7.56
CA ALA A 120 -7.59 -5.86 8.70
C ALA A 120 -8.76 -5.14 9.39
N SER A 121 -8.64 -3.82 9.59
CA SER A 121 -9.73 -3.01 10.15
C SER A 121 -10.97 -2.96 9.24
N ARG A 122 -10.79 -2.89 7.91
CA ARG A 122 -11.91 -2.95 6.95
C ARG A 122 -12.64 -4.29 7.00
N ALA A 123 -11.90 -5.39 6.93
CA ALA A 123 -12.45 -6.74 7.03
C ALA A 123 -13.23 -6.93 8.33
N MET A 124 -12.67 -6.48 9.47
CA MET A 124 -13.32 -6.51 10.77
C MET A 124 -14.63 -5.70 10.78
N CYS A 125 -14.59 -4.44 10.32
CA CYS A 125 -15.79 -3.58 10.29
C CYS A 125 -16.89 -4.16 9.39
N PHE A 126 -16.51 -4.78 8.27
CA PHE A 126 -17.44 -5.46 7.38
C PHE A 126 -18.10 -6.64 8.10
N GLN A 127 -17.32 -7.50 8.77
CA GLN A 127 -17.87 -8.65 9.49
C GLN A 127 -18.80 -8.26 10.64
N PHE A 128 -18.49 -7.19 11.39
CA PHE A 128 -19.43 -6.68 12.40
C PHE A 128 -20.72 -6.13 11.78
N SER A 129 -20.62 -5.41 10.67
CA SER A 129 -21.81 -4.91 9.96
C SER A 129 -22.67 -6.06 9.46
N ALA A 130 -22.05 -7.05 8.82
CA ALA A 130 -22.71 -8.25 8.32
C ALA A 130 -23.35 -9.07 9.45
N LEU A 131 -22.67 -9.21 10.59
CA LEU A 131 -23.22 -9.88 11.77
C LEU A 131 -24.48 -9.19 12.27
N ILE A 132 -24.48 -7.86 12.40
CA ILE A 132 -25.66 -7.10 12.82
C ILE A 132 -26.80 -7.29 11.83
N TYR A 133 -26.55 -7.17 10.52
CA TYR A 133 -27.56 -7.44 9.50
C TYR A 133 -28.09 -8.87 9.56
N GLY A 134 -27.21 -9.86 9.79
CA GLY A 134 -27.58 -11.25 9.96
C GLY A 134 -28.50 -11.46 11.17
N VAL A 135 -28.16 -10.87 12.32
CA VAL A 135 -29.01 -10.93 13.53
C VAL A 135 -30.37 -10.29 13.30
N ILE A 136 -30.42 -9.12 12.66
CA ILE A 136 -31.68 -8.46 12.28
C ILE A 136 -32.50 -9.37 11.36
N ALA A 137 -31.89 -9.95 10.33
CA ALA A 137 -32.57 -10.85 9.41
C ALA A 137 -33.12 -12.10 10.11
N VAL A 138 -32.36 -12.69 11.04
CA VAL A 138 -32.81 -13.81 11.88
C VAL A 138 -34.03 -13.40 12.70
N ILE A 139 -33.98 -12.27 13.42
CA ILE A 139 -35.11 -11.80 14.23
C ILE A 139 -36.37 -11.59 13.38
N LEU A 140 -36.24 -10.97 12.19
CA LEU A 140 -37.37 -10.73 11.30
C LEU A 140 -38.01 -12.04 10.81
N VAL A 141 -37.20 -13.04 10.48
CA VAL A 141 -37.68 -14.35 10.02
C VAL A 141 -38.36 -15.12 11.15
N PHE A 142 -37.74 -15.19 12.34
CA PHE A 142 -38.32 -15.88 13.49
C PHE A 142 -39.57 -15.20 14.04
N SER A 143 -39.69 -13.88 13.86
CA SER A 143 -40.90 -13.12 14.20
C SER A 143 -42.00 -13.24 13.13
N ASN A 144 -41.76 -13.95 12.02
CA ASN A 144 -42.66 -14.10 10.87
C ASN A 144 -42.94 -12.79 10.09
N TRP A 145 -42.04 -11.81 10.16
CA TRP A 145 -42.10 -10.56 9.38
C TRP A 145 -41.39 -10.69 8.02
N ALA A 146 -40.64 -11.78 7.80
CA ALA A 146 -39.83 -12.02 6.63
C ALA A 146 -39.79 -13.52 6.29
N PRO A 147 -39.73 -13.91 5.00
CA PRO A 147 -39.64 -15.31 4.62
C PRO A 147 -38.22 -15.89 4.88
N PRO A 148 -38.09 -17.17 5.25
CA PRO A 148 -36.80 -17.81 5.54
C PRO A 148 -35.78 -17.78 4.38
N VAL A 149 -36.25 -17.69 3.13
CA VAL A 149 -35.40 -17.58 1.93
C VAL A 149 -34.43 -16.39 2.01
N LEU A 150 -34.79 -15.33 2.73
CA LEU A 150 -33.91 -14.17 2.91
C LEU A 150 -32.64 -14.50 3.72
N LEU A 151 -32.67 -15.49 4.61
CA LEU A 151 -31.46 -15.94 5.31
C LEU A 151 -30.49 -16.61 4.34
N PHE A 152 -31.01 -17.45 3.45
CA PHE A 152 -30.19 -18.11 2.43
C PHE A 152 -29.59 -17.07 1.46
N LEU A 153 -30.40 -16.15 0.96
CA LEU A 153 -29.91 -15.06 0.09
C LEU A 153 -28.91 -14.15 0.80
N GLY A 154 -29.15 -13.83 2.08
CA GLY A 154 -28.23 -13.07 2.92
C GLY A 154 -26.89 -13.77 3.10
N PHE A 155 -26.89 -15.09 3.31
CA PHE A 155 -25.68 -15.90 3.41
C PHE A 155 -24.88 -15.88 2.10
N ILE A 156 -25.54 -16.05 0.95
CA ILE A 156 -24.89 -15.96 -0.37
C ILE A 156 -24.34 -14.55 -0.60
N ALA A 157 -25.13 -13.50 -0.32
CA ALA A 157 -24.69 -12.12 -0.47
C ALA A 157 -23.47 -11.81 0.40
N TRP A 158 -23.44 -12.29 1.64
CA TRP A 158 -22.29 -12.15 2.54
C TRP A 158 -21.04 -12.86 2.00
N GLY A 159 -21.17 -14.09 1.53
CA GLY A 159 -20.05 -14.86 0.96
C GLY A 159 -19.49 -14.21 -0.31
N LEU A 160 -20.36 -13.81 -1.23
CA LEU A 160 -19.97 -13.11 -2.46
C LEU A 160 -19.32 -11.75 -2.16
N MET A 161 -19.84 -11.02 -1.18
CA MET A 161 -19.24 -9.75 -0.77
C MET A 161 -17.86 -9.95 -0.16
N THR A 162 -17.68 -10.96 0.70
CA THR A 162 -16.38 -11.31 1.28
C THR A 162 -15.35 -11.63 0.19
N LEU A 163 -15.75 -12.42 -0.81
CA LEU A 163 -14.92 -12.74 -1.97
C LEU A 163 -14.58 -11.48 -2.79
N TRP A 164 -15.57 -10.63 -3.05
CA TRP A 164 -15.37 -9.38 -3.79
C TRP A 164 -14.38 -8.43 -3.10
N LEU A 165 -14.52 -8.25 -1.78
CA LEU A 165 -13.59 -7.45 -0.98
C LEU A 165 -12.16 -8.01 -1.02
N ALA A 166 -12.03 -9.34 -0.99
CA ALA A 166 -10.73 -10.01 -1.13
C ALA A 166 -10.10 -9.72 -2.50
N ILE A 167 -10.86 -9.88 -3.60
CA ILE A 167 -10.39 -9.61 -4.97
C ILE A 167 -9.87 -8.17 -5.08
N ARG A 168 -10.67 -7.20 -4.63
CA ARG A 168 -10.26 -5.78 -4.68
C ARG A 168 -9.02 -5.50 -3.85
N SER A 169 -8.87 -6.17 -2.71
CA SER A 169 -7.67 -6.02 -1.90
C SER A 169 -6.42 -6.61 -2.58
N VAL A 170 -6.56 -7.73 -3.30
CA VAL A 170 -5.49 -8.33 -4.11
C VAL A 170 -5.11 -7.44 -5.30
N THR A 171 -6.04 -6.71 -5.90
CA THR A 171 -5.75 -5.75 -6.99
C THR A 171 -5.14 -4.43 -6.51
N GLY A 172 -4.91 -4.28 -5.20
CA GLY A 172 -4.35 -3.05 -4.64
C GLY A 172 -5.39 -1.99 -4.28
N GLU A 173 -6.66 -2.17 -4.69
CA GLU A 173 -7.73 -1.20 -4.49
C GLU A 173 -8.21 -1.11 -3.02
N LYS A 174 -8.90 -0.01 -2.71
CA LYS A 174 -9.70 0.09 -1.47
C LYS A 174 -10.86 -0.91 -1.54
N SER A 175 -10.76 -2.00 -0.78
CA SER A 175 -11.73 -3.09 -0.76
C SER A 175 -13.18 -2.61 -0.62
N THR A 176 -13.44 -1.79 0.40
CA THR A 176 -14.78 -1.38 0.83
C THR A 176 -15.34 -0.20 0.06
N ALA A 177 -14.63 0.35 -0.94
CA ALA A 177 -15.00 1.62 -1.57
C ALA A 177 -16.44 1.67 -2.13
N VAL A 178 -16.98 0.53 -2.58
CA VAL A 178 -18.33 0.46 -3.16
C VAL A 178 -19.41 0.24 -2.09
N ILE A 179 -19.06 -0.36 -0.95
CA ILE A 179 -20.02 -0.75 0.09
C ILE A 179 -19.92 0.09 1.36
N GLU A 180 -19.04 1.06 1.42
CA GLU A 180 -18.77 1.88 2.60
C GLU A 180 -20.00 2.61 3.13
N ARG A 181 -20.99 2.89 2.28
CA ARG A 181 -22.29 3.45 2.67
C ARG A 181 -23.23 2.44 3.35
N LEU A 182 -23.07 1.16 3.03
CA LEU A 182 -23.83 0.06 3.61
C LEU A 182 -23.18 -0.46 4.89
N MET A 183 -21.91 -0.16 5.15
CA MET A 183 -21.24 -0.54 6.38
C MET A 183 -21.69 0.33 7.54
N LEU A 184 -22.09 -0.31 8.63
CA LEU A 184 -22.49 0.36 9.88
C LEU A 184 -21.27 0.95 10.61
N MET A 185 -20.10 0.35 10.43
CA MET A 185 -18.85 0.78 11.04
C MET A 185 -17.83 1.09 9.95
N ARG A 186 -17.06 2.15 10.18
CA ARG A 186 -15.94 2.51 9.30
C ARG A 186 -14.64 2.54 10.09
N PRO A 187 -13.55 2.01 9.52
CA PRO A 187 -12.24 2.08 10.14
C PRO A 187 -11.79 3.56 10.25
N PRO A 188 -11.10 3.95 11.32
CA PRO A 188 -10.69 5.34 11.54
C PRO A 188 -9.78 5.88 10.42
N GLU A 189 -9.07 5.00 9.73
CA GLU A 189 -8.23 5.32 8.57
C GLU A 189 -9.03 5.88 7.38
N ASP A 190 -10.31 5.53 7.26
CA ASP A 190 -11.19 5.93 6.15
C ASP A 190 -12.11 7.14 6.50
N ARG A 191 -11.98 7.74 7.70
CA ARG A 191 -12.84 8.85 8.17
C ARG A 191 -12.32 10.25 7.82
N ARG A 192 -11.33 10.35 6.93
CA ARG A 192 -10.73 11.63 6.51
C ARG A 192 -11.33 12.14 5.21
#